data_AF-A0A940NLB6-F1
#
_entry.id   AF-A0A940NLB6-F1
#
_cell.length_a   1.000
_cell.length_b   1.000
_cell.length_c   1.000
_cell.angle_alpha   90.00
_cell.angle_beta   90.00
_cell.angle_gamma   90.00
#
_symmetry.space_group_name_H-M   'P 1'
#
loop_
_entity.id
_entity.type
_entity.pdbx_description
1 polymer ?
#
loop_
_entity_poly.entity_id
_entity_poly.type
_entity_poly.pdbx_seq_one_letter_code
_entity_poly.pdbx_strand_id
1 'polypeptide(L)' 'MENSPVHSRSIKSLQIGMHWFPERAGGLDRMYYSLIGALPGAGVEVRGVVAGSERVAQDTNGAIQGFG' A
#
# COMPACT_ATOMS: atom_id res chain seq x y z
N MET A 1 -17.97 -33.48 -17.03
CA MET A 1 -16.71 -32.79 -16.69
C MET A 1 -17.10 -31.59 -15.85
N GLU A 2 -16.97 -31.72 -14.53
CA GLU A 2 -17.33 -30.67 -13.58
C GLU A 2 -16.15 -29.70 -13.49
N ASN A 3 -16.35 -28.43 -13.85
CA ASN A 3 -15.32 -27.41 -13.72
C ASN A 3 -15.18 -27.08 -12.23
N SER A 4 -14.09 -27.52 -11.61
CA SER A 4 -13.70 -27.08 -10.27
C SER A 4 -13.58 -25.54 -10.25
N PRO A 5 -14.11 -24.85 -9.24
CA PRO A 5 -13.98 -23.40 -9.15
C PRO A 5 -12.51 -23.02 -9.04
N VAL A 6 -12.05 -22.11 -9.90
CA VAL A 6 -10.74 -21.47 -9.75
C VAL A 6 -10.81 -20.62 -8.49
N HIS A 7 -10.20 -21.08 -7.41
CA HIS A 7 -9.98 -20.25 -6.23
C HIS A 7 -8.92 -19.20 -6.59
N SER A 8 -9.36 -18.02 -7.02
CA SER A 8 -8.48 -16.87 -7.15
C SER A 8 -8.03 -16.44 -5.76
N ARG A 9 -6.82 -16.85 -5.36
CA ARG A 9 -6.25 -16.45 -4.08
C ARG A 9 -5.92 -14.96 -4.15
N SER A 10 -6.54 -14.17 -3.25
CA SER A 10 -6.27 -12.74 -3.14
C SER A 10 -4.78 -12.50 -2.84
N ILE A 11 -4.16 -11.57 -3.58
CA ILE A 11 -2.79 -11.16 -3.36
C ILE A 11 -2.76 -10.20 -2.18
N LYS A 12 -1.83 -10.43 -1.25
CA LYS A 12 -1.55 -9.53 -0.12
C LYS A 12 -0.19 -8.91 -0.31
N SER A 13 -0.10 -7.59 -0.16
CA SER A 13 1.13 -6.82 -0.30
C SER A 13 1.48 -6.17 1.04
N LEU A 14 2.74 -6.34 1.45
CA LEU A 14 3.37 -5.53 2.49
C LEU A 14 4.39 -4.62 1.84
N GLN A 15 4.18 -3.30 1.91
CA GLN A 15 5.10 -2.31 1.34
C GLN A 15 5.84 -1.55 2.43
N ILE A 16 7.16 -1.55 2.34
CA ILE A 16 8.05 -0.85 3.27
C ILE A 16 8.75 0.27 2.50
N GLY A 17 8.61 1.50 2.99
CA GLY A 17 9.19 2.70 2.36
C GLY A 17 10.03 3.52 3.33
N MET A 18 10.86 4.40 2.78
CA MET A 18 11.74 5.25 3.59
C MET A 18 11.14 6.62 3.90
N HIS A 19 10.18 7.11 3.11
CA HIS A 19 9.50 8.38 3.36
C HIS A 19 8.05 8.34 2.87
N TRP A 20 7.26 9.30 3.34
CA TRP A 20 5.92 9.58 2.83
C TRP A 20 5.95 10.73 1.82
N PHE A 21 5.44 10.51 0.60
CA PHE A 21 5.56 11.50 -0.49
C PHE A 21 4.98 12.89 -0.14
N PRO A 22 3.79 13.01 0.47
CA PRO A 22 3.27 14.29 0.96
C PRO A 22 4.15 14.99 2.00
N GLU A 23 4.99 14.25 2.74
CA GLU A 23 5.92 14.81 3.74
C GLU A 23 7.29 15.13 3.13
N ARG A 24 7.76 14.32 2.18
CA ARG A 24 9.04 14.49 1.50
C ARG A 24 8.93 14.07 0.04
N ALA A 25 9.12 15.03 -0.87
CA ALA A 25 9.09 14.77 -2.30
C ALA A 25 10.30 13.93 -2.76
N GLY A 26 10.03 12.98 -3.65
CA GLY A 26 11.02 12.09 -4.26
C GLY A 26 10.37 11.19 -5.31
N GLY A 27 11.13 10.78 -6.34
CA GLY A 27 10.60 9.95 -7.43
C GLY A 27 10.14 8.56 -6.94
N LEU A 28 10.95 7.95 -6.06
CA LEU A 28 10.63 6.65 -5.47
C LEU A 28 9.43 6.73 -4.51
N ASP A 29 9.38 7.77 -3.67
CA ASP A 29 8.29 7.96 -2.72
C ASP A 29 6.95 8.22 -3.45
N ARG A 30 6.99 8.96 -4.57
CA ARG A 30 5.81 9.15 -5.44
C ARG A 30 5.35 7.83 -6.05
N MET A 31 6.28 6.98 -6.50
CA MET A 31 5.95 5.66 -7.05
C MET A 31 5.29 4.79 -5.98
N TYR A 32 5.88 4.72 -4.78
CA TYR A 32 5.30 4.03 -3.62
C TYR A 32 3.87 4.52 -3.34
N TYR A 33 3.71 5.84 -3.17
CA TYR A 33 2.44 6.49 -2.86
C TYR A 33 1.37 6.21 -3.92
N SER A 34 1.75 6.23 -5.20
CA SER A 34 0.81 5.98 -6.30
C SER A 34 0.44 4.49 -6.37
N LEU A 35 1.40 3.60 -6.15
CA LEU A 35 1.19 2.15 -6.21
C LEU A 35 0.25 1.69 -5.09
N ILE A 36 0.49 2.10 -3.84
CA ILE A 36 -0.38 1.72 -2.71
C ILE A 36 -1.82 2.22 -2.89
N GLY A 37 -2.02 3.36 -3.56
CA GLY A 37 -3.35 3.87 -3.89
C GLY A 37 -4.06 3.09 -4.99
N ALA A 38 -3.33 2.55 -5.97
CA ALA A 38 -3.89 1.84 -7.11
C ALA A 38 -4.20 0.35 -6.84
N LEU A 39 -3.39 -0.31 -6.01
CA LEU A 39 -3.47 -1.76 -5.75
C LEU A 39 -4.84 -2.26 -5.24
N PRO A 40 -5.56 -1.56 -4.35
CA PRO A 40 -6.90 -1.99 -3.94
C PRO A 40 -7.88 -2.11 -5.11
N GLY A 41 -7.79 -1.21 -6.10
CA GLY A 41 -8.60 -1.28 -7.32
C GLY A 41 -8.29 -2.49 -8.21
N ALA A 42 -7.13 -3.12 -8.03
CA ALA A 42 -6.71 -4.35 -8.70
C ALA A 42 -7.00 -5.63 -7.89
N GLY A 43 -7.70 -5.52 -6.74
CA GLY A 43 -8.01 -6.66 -5.88
C GLY A 43 -6.86 -7.11 -4.97
N VAL A 44 -5.87 -6.25 -4.77
CA VAL A 44 -4.73 -6.51 -3.87
C VAL A 44 -4.98 -5.89 -2.50
N GLU A 45 -4.89 -6.69 -1.44
CA GLU A 45 -4.92 -6.19 -0.07
C GLU A 45 -3.56 -5.57 0.28
N VAL A 46 -3.54 -4.28 0.64
CA VAL A 46 -2.30 -3.53 0.90
C VAL A 46 -2.16 -3.21 2.39
N ARG A 47 -0.98 -3.50 2.92
CA ARG A 47 -0.49 -3.01 4.21
C ARG A 47 0.91 -2.41 4.03
N GLY A 48 1.32 -1.53 4.92
CA GLY A 48 2.67 -1.00 4.83
C GLY A 48 3.12 -0.16 6.01
N VAL A 49 4.38 0.25 5.93
CA VAL A 49 5.03 1.08 6.94
C VAL A 49 6.08 1.96 6.27
N VAL A 50 6.17 3.23 6.68
CA VAL A 50 7.18 4.19 6.20
C VAL A 50 7.69 5.06 7.33
N ALA A 51 8.92 5.57 7.21
CA ALA A 51 9.36 6.61 8.13
C ALA A 51 8.57 7.90 7.84
N GLY A 52 7.82 8.38 8.82
CA GLY A 52 6.85 9.46 8.62
C GLY A 52 5.92 9.60 9.81
N SER A 53 5.12 10.66 9.80
CA SER A 53 4.27 11.03 10.94
C SER A 53 2.97 10.20 11.01
N GLU A 54 2.16 10.43 12.06
CA GLU A 54 0.80 9.88 12.17
C GLU A 54 -0.10 10.21 10.96
N ARG A 55 0.25 11.27 10.21
CA ARG A 55 -0.48 11.66 9.00
C ARG A 55 -0.50 10.57 7.93
N VAL A 56 0.51 9.71 7.88
CA VAL A 56 0.55 8.55 6.96
C VAL A 56 -0.68 7.66 7.14
N ALA A 57 -1.03 7.36 8.39
CA ALA A 57 -2.19 6.53 8.69
C ALA A 57 -3.50 7.25 8.35
N GLN A 58 -3.56 8.57 8.55
CA GLN A 58 -4.74 9.37 8.22
C GLN A 58 -4.96 9.43 6.70
N ASP A 59 -3.90 9.67 5.93
CA ASP A 59 -3.94 9.76 4.47
C ASP A 59 -4.32 8.43 3.80
N THR A 60 -4.10 7.30 4.49
CA THR A 60 -4.30 5.94 3.96
C THR A 60 -5.39 5.14 4.66
N ASN A 61 -6.18 5.79 5.53
CA ASN A 61 -7.20 5.14 6.36
C ASN A 61 -6.64 3.90 7.11
N GLY A 62 -5.41 4.02 7.60
CA GLY A 62 -4.70 2.99 8.37
C GLY A 62 -4.07 1.86 7.56
N ALA A 63 -4.11 1.91 6.22
CA ALA A 63 -3.44 0.90 5.38
C ALA A 63 -1.91 0.95 5.53
N ILE A 64 -1.34 2.14 5.65
CA ILE A 64 0.09 2.37 5.85
C ILE A 64 0.29 3.06 7.21
N GLN A 65 1.28 2.62 7.97
CA GLN A 65 1.64 3.22 9.26
C GLN A 65 2.91 4.07 9.14
N GLY A 66 2.90 5.26 9.74
CA GLY A 66 4.11 6.05 9.95
C GLY A 66 4.85 5.55 11.19
N PHE A 67 6.18 5.59 11.17
CA PHE A 67 7.01 5.45 12.37
C PHE A 67 8.11 6.52 12.37
N GLY A 68 8.39 7.08 13.55
CA GLY A 68 9.38 8.14 13.71
C GLY A 68 8.95 9.21 14.69
#